data_AF-A0A4U5N640-F1
#
_entry.id   AF-A0A4U5N640-F1
#
_cell.length_a   1.000
_cell.length_b   1.000
_cell.length_c   1.000
_cell.angle_alpha   90.00
_cell.angle_beta   90.00
_cell.angle_gamma   90.00
#
_symmetry.space_group_name_H-M   'P 1'
#
loop_
_entity.id
_entity.type
_entity.pdbx_description
1 polymer ?
#
loop_
_entity_poly.entity_id
_entity_poly.type
_entity_poly.pdbx_seq_one_letter_code
_entity_poly.pdbx_strand_id
1 'polypeptide(L)'
;MESWFYMIVELVKGFLPWGNIRAPKEIYDVQEAARSGLGNKELLGGLPIEFRDIMRLIDALKFYDKPPYNDIYGLLRNCMVTMHIEEFPYDWEEKEEKK
;
A
#
# COMPACT_ATOMS: atom_id res chain seq x y z
N MET A 1 -10.59 0.28 -5.60
CA MET A 1 -9.86 -0.20 -4.40
C MET A 1 -8.40 -0.42 -4.71
N GLU A 2 -8.07 -1.22 -5.71
CA GLU A 2 -6.69 -1.55 -6.07
C GLU A 2 -5.81 -0.32 -6.39
N SER A 3 -6.34 0.67 -7.12
CA SER A 3 -5.61 1.92 -7.40
C SER A 3 -5.22 2.69 -6.13
N TRP A 4 -6.09 2.72 -5.11
CA TRP A 4 -5.78 3.35 -3.82
C TRP A 4 -4.64 2.63 -3.11
N PHE A 5 -4.64 1.30 -3.14
CA PHE A 5 -3.56 0.52 -2.55
C PHE A 5 -2.21 0.84 -3.20
N TYR A 6 -2.16 0.91 -4.53
CA TYR A 6 -0.95 1.30 -5.25
C TYR A 6 -0.50 2.72 -4.92
N MET A 7 -1.41 3.67 -4.78
CA MET A 7 -1.08 5.02 -4.35
C MET A 7 -0.43 5.05 -2.96
N ILE A 8 -0.98 4.31 -1.98
CA ILE A 8 -0.41 4.28 -0.63
C ILE A 8 0.94 3.56 -0.62
N VAL A 9 1.09 2.46 -1.37
CA VAL A 9 2.39 1.79 -1.55
C VAL A 9 3.42 2.75 -2.13
N GLU A 10 3.07 3.51 -3.15
CA GLU A 10 3.95 4.51 -3.77
C GLU A 10 4.30 5.65 -2.81
N LEU A 11 3.34 6.16 -2.03
CA LEU A 11 3.59 7.22 -1.05
C LEU A 11 4.57 6.79 0.04
N VAL A 12 4.44 5.56 0.55
CA VAL A 12 5.29 5.06 1.64
C VAL A 12 6.64 4.57 1.13
N LYS A 13 6.68 3.90 -0.03
CA LYS A 13 7.89 3.29 -0.59
C LYS A 13 8.67 4.21 -1.53
N GLY A 14 8.00 5.20 -2.10
CA GLY A 14 8.53 6.16 -3.06
C GLY A 14 8.47 5.73 -4.53
N PHE A 15 8.09 4.47 -4.84
CA PHE A 15 7.96 4.01 -6.23
C PHE A 15 7.06 2.77 -6.38
N LEU A 16 6.58 2.55 -7.60
CA LEU A 16 5.97 1.30 -8.05
C LEU A 16 6.88 0.59 -9.07
N PRO A 17 6.91 -0.76 -9.11
CA PRO A 17 7.74 -1.51 -10.06
C PRO A 17 7.48 -1.16 -11.54
N TRP A 18 6.26 -0.77 -11.88
CA TRP A 18 5.86 -0.36 -13.23
C TRP A 18 5.85 1.16 -13.47
N GLY A 19 6.31 1.98 -12.53
CA GLY A 19 6.17 3.44 -12.59
C GLY A 19 6.81 4.11 -13.82
N ASN A 20 7.82 3.46 -14.42
CA ASN A 20 8.52 3.96 -15.62
C ASN A 20 8.14 3.23 -16.93
N ILE A 21 7.21 2.27 -16.87
CA ILE A 21 6.78 1.49 -18.03
C ILE A 21 5.65 2.23 -18.75
N ARG A 22 5.70 2.30 -20.08
CA ARG A 22 4.68 2.98 -20.90
C ARG A 22 3.73 2.02 -21.62
N ALA A 23 4.17 0.80 -21.88
CA ALA A 23 3.39 -0.20 -22.61
C ALA A 23 2.33 -0.85 -21.69
N PRO A 24 1.02 -0.77 -22.00
CA PRO A 24 -0.03 -1.28 -21.12
C PRO A 24 0.09 -2.77 -20.81
N LYS A 25 0.51 -3.58 -21.78
CA LYS A 25 0.71 -5.01 -21.59
C LYS A 25 1.82 -5.31 -20.59
N GLU A 26 2.95 -4.63 -20.71
CA GLU A 26 4.08 -4.82 -19.79
C GLU A 26 3.72 -4.36 -18.37
N ILE A 27 2.95 -3.27 -18.23
CA ILE A 27 2.43 -2.84 -16.93
C ILE A 27 1.58 -3.96 -16.31
N TYR A 28 0.68 -4.54 -17.09
CA TYR A 28 -0.18 -5.64 -16.63
C TYR A 28 0.64 -6.86 -16.21
N ASP A 29 1.61 -7.29 -17.01
CA ASP A 29 2.46 -8.44 -16.73
C ASP A 29 3.23 -8.26 -15.40
N VAL A 30 3.73 -7.05 -15.12
CA VAL A 30 4.41 -6.72 -13.86
C VAL A 30 3.42 -6.66 -12.69
N GLN A 31 2.21 -6.13 -12.88
CA GLN A 31 1.16 -6.11 -11.86
C GLN A 31 0.70 -7.52 -11.47
N GLU A 32 0.59 -8.43 -12.45
CA GLU A 32 0.29 -9.85 -12.23
C GLU A 32 1.42 -10.53 -11.47
N ALA A 33 2.68 -10.33 -11.89
CA ALA A 33 3.85 -10.85 -11.18
C ALA A 33 3.94 -10.33 -9.73
N ALA A 34 3.47 -9.12 -9.46
CA ALA A 34 3.43 -8.54 -8.12
C ALA A 34 2.53 -9.31 -7.13
N ARG A 35 1.65 -10.19 -7.61
CA ARG A 35 0.75 -10.99 -6.77
C ARG A 35 1.45 -12.11 -6.02
N SER A 36 2.64 -12.54 -6.45
CA SER A 36 3.33 -13.65 -5.79
C SER A 36 4.85 -13.59 -5.94
N GLY A 37 5.56 -14.50 -5.28
CA GLY A 37 6.98 -14.74 -5.51
C GLY A 37 7.86 -13.50 -5.37
N LEU A 38 8.73 -13.28 -6.37
CA LEU A 38 9.68 -12.16 -6.39
C LEU A 38 8.97 -10.82 -6.64
N GLY A 39 7.99 -10.77 -7.54
CA GLY A 39 7.27 -9.52 -7.82
C GLY A 39 6.55 -8.98 -6.58
N ASN A 40 5.99 -9.85 -5.74
CA ASN A 40 5.39 -9.42 -4.47
C ASN A 40 6.42 -8.79 -3.52
N LYS A 41 7.64 -9.34 -3.49
CA LYS A 41 8.75 -8.76 -2.71
C LYS A 41 9.22 -7.44 -3.32
N GLU A 42 9.21 -7.30 -4.64
CA GLU A 42 9.53 -6.04 -5.29
C GLU A 42 8.50 -4.96 -4.99
N LEU A 43 7.21 -5.30 -4.97
CA LEU A 43 6.14 -4.36 -4.63
C LEU A 43 6.13 -4.02 -3.13
N LEU A 44 6.07 -5.01 -2.25
CA LEU A 44 5.79 -4.83 -0.82
C LEU A 44 7.01 -5.02 0.09
N GLY A 45 8.17 -5.40 -0.44
CA GLY A 45 9.38 -5.55 0.35
C GLY A 45 9.76 -4.23 1.03
N GLY A 46 10.06 -4.32 2.33
CA GLY A 46 10.37 -3.17 3.19
C GLY A 46 9.15 -2.51 3.84
N LEU A 47 7.93 -2.84 3.42
CA LEU A 47 6.70 -2.33 4.04
C LEU A 47 6.25 -3.22 5.22
N PRO A 48 5.41 -2.69 6.13
CA PRO A 48 4.77 -3.47 7.18
C PRO A 48 4.01 -4.67 6.62
N ILE A 49 3.96 -5.75 7.39
CA ILE A 49 3.37 -7.03 6.93
C ILE A 49 1.89 -6.90 6.59
N GLU A 50 1.20 -5.97 7.25
CA GLU A 50 -0.21 -5.65 7.06
C GLU A 50 -0.52 -5.19 5.64
N PHE A 51 0.44 -4.62 4.90
CA PHE A 51 0.25 -4.30 3.48
C PHE A 51 0.00 -5.55 2.64
N ARG A 52 0.61 -6.69 3.00
CA ARG A 52 0.33 -7.98 2.36
C ARG A 52 -1.07 -8.45 2.69
N ASP A 53 -1.55 -8.20 3.90
CA ASP A 53 -2.90 -8.59 4.32
C ASP A 53 -3.97 -7.70 3.67
N ILE A 54 -3.72 -6.39 3.55
CA ILE A 54 -4.58 -5.48 2.76
C ILE A 54 -4.64 -5.94 1.30
N MET A 55 -3.51 -6.31 0.70
CA MET A 55 -3.47 -6.81 -0.67
C MET A 55 -4.30 -8.08 -0.84
N ARG A 56 -4.21 -9.03 0.10
CA ARG A 56 -5.05 -10.24 0.12
C ARG A 56 -6.55 -9.92 0.25
N LEU A 57 -6.91 -8.94 1.09
CA LEU A 57 -8.30 -8.49 1.21
C LEU A 57 -8.81 -7.91 -0.11
N ILE A 58 -7.98 -7.14 -0.82
CA ILE A 58 -8.33 -6.55 -2.12
C ILE A 58 -8.48 -7.64 -3.19
N ASP A 59 -7.52 -8.58 -3.27
CA ASP A 59 -7.53 -9.65 -4.26
C ASP A 59 -8.71 -10.64 -4.07
N ALA A 60 -9.27 -10.73 -2.87
CA ALA A 60 -10.44 -11.55 -2.58
C ALA A 60 -11.77 -10.93 -3.04
N LEU A 61 -11.80 -9.62 -3.35
CA LEU A 61 -13.02 -8.92 -3.73
C LEU A 61 -13.47 -9.24 -5.15
N LYS A 62 -14.78 -9.43 -5.31
CA LYS A 62 -15.46 -9.46 -6.61
C LYS A 62 -16.06 -8.11 -6.93
N PHE A 63 -16.48 -7.95 -8.18
CA PHE A 63 -17.02 -6.68 -8.70
C PHE A 63 -18.18 -6.09 -7.89
N TYR A 64 -19.06 -6.92 -7.34
CA TYR A 64 -20.22 -6.48 -6.55
C TYR A 64 -19.99 -6.51 -5.03
N ASP A 65 -18.81 -6.94 -4.60
CA ASP A 65 -18.52 -7.06 -3.17
C ASP A 65 -18.30 -5.68 -2.55
N LYS A 66 -18.81 -5.53 -1.32
CA LYS A 66 -18.49 -4.37 -0.50
C LYS A 66 -17.10 -4.56 0.12
N PRO A 67 -16.15 -3.63 -0.07
CA PRO A 67 -14.85 -3.76 0.57
C PRO A 67 -14.94 -3.74 2.10
N PRO A 68 -14.13 -4.55 2.81
CA PRO A 68 -14.10 -4.58 4.27
C PRO A 68 -13.29 -3.40 4.82
N TYR A 69 -13.83 -2.19 4.71
CA TYR A 69 -13.12 -0.96 5.08
C TYR A 69 -12.62 -0.96 6.53
N ASN A 70 -13.42 -1.46 7.47
CA ASN A 70 -13.04 -1.51 8.89
C ASN A 70 -11.79 -2.35 9.12
N ASP A 71 -11.65 -3.47 8.40
CA ASP A 71 -10.48 -4.35 8.52
C ASP A 71 -9.23 -3.66 7.95
N ILE A 72 -9.40 -2.98 6.80
CA ILE A 72 -8.33 -2.18 6.18
C ILE A 72 -7.87 -1.06 7.13
N TYR A 73 -8.80 -0.32 7.76
CA TYR A 73 -8.46 0.70 8.75
C TYR A 73 -7.76 0.11 9.98
N GLY A 74 -8.20 -1.06 10.45
CA GLY A 74 -7.56 -1.78 11.55
C GLY A 74 -6.11 -2.14 11.24
N LEU A 75 -5.86 -2.67 10.04
CA LEU A 75 -4.52 -2.99 9.56
C LEU A 75 -3.62 -1.75 9.47
N LEU A 76 -4.11 -0.64 8.92
CA LEU A 76 -3.36 0.61 8.87
C LEU A 76 -3.01 1.16 10.26
N ARG A 77 -3.96 1.10 11.21
CA ARG A 77 -3.68 1.49 12.61
C ARG A 77 -2.64 0.57 13.25
N ASN A 78 -2.68 -0.72 12.96
CA ASN A 78 -1.68 -1.66 13.46
C ASN A 78 -0.28 -1.36 12.93
N CYS A 79 -0.15 -0.95 11.65
CA CYS A 79 1.11 -0.46 11.10
C CYS A 79 1.66 0.71 11.93
N MET A 80 0.82 1.71 12.19
CA MET A 80 1.23 2.92 12.92
C MET A 80 1.69 2.57 14.34
N VAL A 81 0.95 1.72 15.05
CA VAL A 81 1.31 1.27 16.40
C VAL A 81 2.63 0.50 16.39
N THR A 82 2.79 -0.45 15.47
CA THR A 82 3.97 -1.33 15.38
C THR A 82 5.23 -0.57 14.97
N MET A 83 5.08 0.44 14.11
CA MET A 83 6.19 1.31 13.67
C MET A 83 6.40 2.52 14.58
N HIS A 84 5.59 2.70 15.63
CA HIS A 84 5.61 3.87 16.51
C HIS A 84 5.47 5.21 15.76
N ILE A 85 4.55 5.25 14.80
CA ILE A 85 4.24 6.44 13.99
C ILE A 85 3.02 7.16 14.57
N GLU A 86 3.14 8.47 14.74
CA GLU A 86 2.03 9.35 15.09
C GLU A 86 1.34 9.87 13.82
N GLU A 87 0.03 10.12 13.89
CA GLU A 87 -0.74 10.61 12.73
C GLU A 87 -0.40 12.05 12.34
N PHE A 88 -0.05 12.86 13.34
CA PHE A 88 0.24 14.27 13.20
C PHE A 88 1.57 14.60 13.90
N PRO A 89 2.28 15.65 13.46
CA PRO A 89 2.00 16.46 12.27
C PRO A 89 2.36 15.73 10.97
N TYR A 90 1.66 16.05 9.89
CA TYR A 90 2.01 15.55 8.56
C TYR A 90 3.33 16.14 8.06
N ASP A 91 3.94 15.51 7.06
CA ASP A 91 5.26 15.90 6.53
C ASP A 91 5.31 17.34 6.00
N TRP A 92 4.18 17.90 5.58
CA TRP A 92 4.06 19.27 5.09
C TRP A 92 3.66 20.28 6.18
N GLU A 93 3.37 19.83 7.41
CA GLU A 93 2.98 20.70 8.51
C GLU A 93 4.21 21.15 9.30
N GLU A 94 4.20 22.41 9.74
CA GLU A 94 5.22 22.92 10.64
C GLU A 94 5.05 22.27 12.01
N LYS A 95 6.13 21.66 12.54
CA LYS A 95 6.11 21.12 13.90
C LYS A 95 5.96 22.30 14.85
N GLU A 96 4.87 22.39 15.60
CA GLU A 96 4.75 23.39 16.67
C GLU A 96 5.95 23.22 17.62
N GLU A 97 6.86 24.20 17.63
CA GLU A 97 7.93 24.23 18.62
C GLU A 97 7.28 24.33 20.00
N LYS A 98 7.36 23.26 20.78
CA LYS A 98 6.98 23.29 22.19
C LYS A 98 7.91 24.28 22.90
N LYS A 99 7.39 25.47 23.20
CA LYS A 99 8.02 26.51 24.03
C LYS A 99 8.27 26.02 25.46
#